data_AF-A0A257MVB0-F1
#
_entry.id   AF-A0A257MVB0-F1
#
_cell.length_a   1.000
_cell.length_b   1.000
_cell.length_c   1.000
_cell.angle_alpha   90.00
_cell.angle_beta   90.00
_cell.angle_gamma   90.00
#
_symmetry.space_group_name_H-M   'P 1'
#
loop_
_entity.id
_entity.type
_entity.pdbx_description
1 polymer ?
#
loop_
_entity_poly.entity_id
_entity_poly.type
_entity_poly.pdbx_seq_one_letter_code
_entity_poly.pdbx_strand_id
1 'polypeptide(L)'
;MNRATKMIELPALTVDLLKANGVLIDNVFASLWREIGMKTVLSRAGFNKRSGTSMSDVIFSLMLWLWLTKESIGMFARDCLHDSMGKDVLYDTMNREDLNWRKFQEQVAHKTVHMFKASGKKAYVVDDSVKQRFGKKMPGISSHFDHTSGRHMMGQQVLTLGLSCDEGFVPLDSELFISQTKAIELYEPFEDGRSIVAKRYRTAQQCTKPEMVTAMVKRALNAGIMAEYLLADAWFGTKAMIRLTQE
;
A
#
# COMPACT_ATOMS: atom_id res chain seq x y z
N MET A 1 29.74 4.05 -6.40
CA MET A 1 29.52 3.43 -5.08
C MET A 1 28.26 2.58 -5.16
N ASN A 2 28.43 1.27 -5.00
CA ASN A 2 27.46 0.23 -5.31
C ASN A 2 26.12 0.47 -4.61
N ARG A 3 25.06 0.68 -5.39
CA ARG A 3 23.69 0.49 -4.91
C ARG A 3 23.53 -1.02 -4.76
N ALA A 4 23.56 -1.50 -3.52
CA ALA A 4 23.04 -2.82 -3.24
C ALA A 4 21.55 -2.80 -3.60
N THR A 5 21.24 -3.22 -4.82
CA THR A 5 19.88 -3.53 -5.27
C THR A 5 19.42 -4.69 -4.40
N LYS A 6 18.82 -4.39 -3.24
CA LYS A 6 18.10 -5.43 -2.49
C LYS A 6 17.02 -5.92 -3.44
N MET A 7 17.19 -7.14 -3.95
CA MET A 7 16.13 -7.82 -4.67
C MET A 7 14.89 -7.80 -3.78
N ILE A 8 13.75 -7.45 -4.37
CA ILE A 8 12.48 -7.55 -3.67
C ILE A 8 12.25 -9.05 -3.47
N GLU A 9 12.47 -9.54 -2.25
CA GLU A 9 12.12 -10.91 -1.88
C GLU A 9 10.60 -11.01 -1.85
N LEU A 10 10.04 -11.68 -2.86
CA LEU A 10 8.63 -12.00 -2.91
C LEU A 10 8.34 -13.21 -1.98
N PRO A 11 7.12 -13.33 -1.44
CA PRO A 11 6.71 -14.52 -0.70
C PRO A 11 6.97 -15.80 -1.52
N ALA A 12 7.35 -16.91 -0.87
CA ALA A 12 7.73 -18.15 -1.55
C ALA A 12 6.68 -18.62 -2.57
N LEU A 13 5.39 -18.54 -2.23
CA LEU A 13 4.28 -18.89 -3.11
C LEU A 13 4.22 -18.03 -4.37
N THR A 14 4.56 -16.74 -4.25
CA THR A 14 4.67 -15.81 -5.38
C THR A 14 5.86 -16.17 -6.27
N VAL A 15 7.01 -16.52 -5.67
CA VAL A 15 8.22 -16.92 -6.40
C VAL A 15 7.99 -18.22 -7.17
N ASP A 16 7.31 -19.19 -6.55
CA ASP A 16 7.02 -20.48 -7.17
C ASP A 16 6.03 -20.33 -8.33
N LEU A 17 5.01 -19.48 -8.18
CA LEU A 17 4.08 -19.14 -9.27
C LEU A 17 4.80 -18.47 -10.44
N LEU A 18 5.70 -17.52 -10.16
CA LEU A 18 6.45 -16.79 -11.19
C LEU A 18 7.48 -17.66 -11.92
N LYS A 19 7.96 -18.74 -11.27
CA LYS A 19 8.94 -19.69 -11.84
C LYS A 19 8.29 -20.94 -12.45
N ALA A 20 6.96 -21.10 -12.36
CA ALA A 20 6.27 -22.24 -12.92
C ALA A 20 6.34 -22.22 -14.46
N ASN A 21 6.97 -23.27 -15.03
CA ASN A 21 7.09 -23.41 -16.47
C ASN A 21 5.71 -23.46 -17.15
N GLY A 22 5.54 -22.68 -18.22
CA GLY A 22 4.30 -22.62 -19.00
C GLY A 22 3.26 -21.62 -18.51
N VAL A 23 3.52 -20.89 -17.41
CA VAL A 23 2.63 -19.83 -16.93
C VAL A 23 3.02 -18.49 -17.55
N LEU A 24 2.16 -17.97 -18.42
CA LEU A 24 2.24 -16.60 -18.91
C LEU A 24 1.65 -15.67 -17.84
N ILE A 25 2.52 -15.08 -17.02
CA ILE A 25 2.18 -14.28 -15.83
C ILE A 25 1.26 -13.11 -16.20
N ASP A 26 1.50 -12.49 -17.35
CA ASP A 26 0.66 -11.45 -17.94
C ASP A 26 -0.77 -11.95 -18.20
N ASN A 27 -0.95 -13.18 -18.69
CA ASN A 27 -2.28 -13.78 -18.88
C ASN A 27 -2.99 -14.10 -17.56
N VAL A 28 -2.26 -14.64 -16.57
CA VAL A 28 -2.82 -14.87 -15.23
C VAL A 28 -3.25 -13.55 -14.61
N PHE A 29 -2.38 -12.54 -14.66
CA PHE A 29 -2.65 -11.21 -14.13
C PHE A 29 -3.81 -10.54 -14.87
N ALA A 30 -3.89 -10.65 -16.20
CA ALA A 30 -5.01 -10.14 -17.00
C ALA A 30 -6.34 -10.84 -16.67
N SER A 31 -6.32 -12.16 -16.44
CA SER A 31 -7.51 -12.91 -16.05
C SER A 31 -8.01 -12.46 -14.68
N LEU A 32 -7.12 -12.37 -13.68
CA LEU A 32 -7.46 -11.87 -12.34
C LEU A 32 -7.94 -10.43 -12.39
N TRP A 33 -7.30 -9.57 -13.17
CA TRP A 33 -7.71 -8.17 -13.35
C TRP A 33 -9.15 -8.06 -13.85
N ARG A 34 -9.54 -8.94 -14.79
CA ARG A 34 -10.90 -9.03 -15.32
C ARG A 34 -11.87 -9.61 -14.30
N GLU A 35 -11.51 -10.70 -13.63
CA GLU A 35 -12.35 -11.40 -12.65
C GLU A 35 -12.70 -10.51 -11.46
N ILE A 36 -11.72 -9.79 -10.91
CA ILE A 36 -11.97 -8.83 -9.82
C ILE A 36 -12.77 -7.62 -10.33
N GLY A 37 -12.74 -7.35 -11.64
CA GLY A 37 -13.42 -6.22 -12.26
C GLY A 37 -12.69 -4.90 -12.00
N MET A 38 -11.37 -4.89 -12.19
CA MET A 38 -10.51 -3.75 -11.82
C MET A 38 -10.86 -2.43 -12.49
N LYS A 39 -11.33 -2.47 -13.75
CA LYS A 39 -11.81 -1.27 -14.44
C LYS A 39 -12.91 -0.55 -13.64
N THR A 40 -13.87 -1.31 -13.11
CA THR A 40 -14.98 -0.77 -12.32
C THR A 40 -14.51 -0.26 -10.97
N VAL A 41 -13.62 -0.98 -10.30
CA VAL A 41 -13.06 -0.58 -8.99
C VAL A 41 -12.26 0.72 -9.11
N LEU A 42 -11.40 0.82 -10.13
CA LEU A 42 -10.65 2.05 -10.40
C LEU A 42 -11.58 3.23 -10.65
N SER A 43 -12.57 3.06 -11.53
CA SER A 43 -13.56 4.11 -11.83
C SER A 43 -14.30 4.57 -10.56
N ARG A 44 -14.76 3.63 -9.72
CA ARG A 44 -15.42 3.93 -8.44
C ARG A 44 -14.50 4.58 -7.41
N ALA A 45 -13.20 4.31 -7.48
CA ALA A 45 -12.19 4.96 -6.64
C ALA A 45 -11.75 6.34 -7.20
N GLY A 46 -12.32 6.80 -8.32
CA GLY A 46 -12.05 8.11 -8.91
C GLY A 46 -10.83 8.13 -9.86
N PHE A 47 -10.31 6.97 -10.25
CA PHE A 47 -9.17 6.86 -11.14
C PHE A 47 -9.60 7.16 -12.58
N ASN A 48 -9.62 8.44 -12.92
CA ASN A 48 -10.09 8.94 -14.21
C ASN A 48 -8.97 9.71 -14.96
N LYS A 49 -9.06 9.71 -16.29
CA LYS A 49 -8.17 10.47 -17.18
C LYS A 49 -8.97 10.97 -18.38
N ARG A 50 -8.68 12.20 -18.83
CA ARG A 50 -9.40 12.83 -19.95
C ARG A 50 -8.96 12.34 -21.33
N SER A 51 -7.67 12.04 -21.49
CA SER A 51 -7.07 11.67 -22.79
C SER A 51 -5.84 10.78 -22.63
N GLY A 52 -5.40 10.18 -23.75
CA GLY A 52 -4.27 9.25 -23.81
C GLY A 52 -4.61 7.86 -23.26
N THR A 53 -3.57 7.09 -22.89
CA THR A 53 -3.72 5.73 -22.35
C THR A 53 -4.67 5.69 -21.15
N SER A 54 -5.60 4.73 -21.15
CA SER A 54 -6.65 4.65 -20.12
C SER A 54 -6.04 4.43 -18.73
N MET A 55 -6.69 4.96 -17.69
CA MET A 55 -6.19 4.79 -16.33
C MET A 55 -6.15 3.31 -15.90
N SER A 56 -7.04 2.47 -16.43
CA SER A 56 -6.96 1.03 -16.20
C SER A 56 -5.66 0.44 -16.72
N ASP A 57 -5.25 0.80 -17.93
CA ASP A 57 -4.05 0.21 -18.55
C ASP A 57 -2.79 0.75 -17.86
N VAL A 58 -2.78 2.03 -17.49
CA VAL A 58 -1.69 2.63 -16.70
C VAL A 58 -1.48 1.88 -15.37
N ILE A 59 -2.55 1.66 -14.60
CA ILE A 59 -2.46 0.99 -13.30
C ILE A 59 -2.14 -0.50 -13.49
N PHE A 60 -2.71 -1.15 -14.51
CA PHE A 60 -2.35 -2.52 -14.86
C PHE A 60 -0.84 -2.65 -15.11
N SER A 61 -0.26 -1.77 -15.91
CA SER A 61 1.17 -1.77 -16.19
C SER A 61 2.02 -1.45 -14.95
N LEU A 62 1.62 -0.50 -14.09
CA LEU A 62 2.32 -0.24 -12.83
C LEU A 62 2.31 -1.44 -11.89
N MET A 63 1.20 -2.18 -11.82
CA MET A 63 1.13 -3.39 -11.02
C MET A 63 1.97 -4.50 -11.65
N LEU A 64 1.87 -4.71 -12.95
CA LEU A 64 2.66 -5.70 -13.68
C LEU A 64 4.17 -5.45 -13.52
N TRP A 65 4.60 -4.19 -13.50
CA TRP A 65 5.98 -3.80 -13.21
C TRP A 65 6.48 -4.37 -11.88
N LEU A 66 5.68 -4.27 -10.81
CA LEU A 66 6.03 -4.80 -9.49
C LEU A 66 6.15 -6.33 -9.51
N TRP A 67 5.26 -7.00 -10.23
CA TRP A 67 5.28 -8.46 -10.38
C TRP A 67 6.46 -8.98 -11.22
N LEU A 68 6.88 -8.22 -12.24
CA LEU A 68 8.03 -8.57 -13.08
C LEU A 68 9.37 -8.22 -12.42
N THR A 69 9.38 -7.62 -11.23
CA THR A 69 10.59 -7.30 -10.45
C THR A 69 11.64 -6.48 -11.20
N LYS A 70 11.23 -5.69 -12.20
CA LYS A 70 12.15 -4.82 -12.95
C LYS A 70 12.65 -3.68 -12.07
N GLU A 71 13.93 -3.33 -12.18
CA GLU A 71 14.59 -2.38 -11.27
C GLU A 71 14.01 -0.96 -11.31
N SER A 72 13.45 -0.54 -12.45
CA SER A 72 12.82 0.79 -12.59
C SER A 72 11.68 0.79 -13.59
N ILE A 73 10.77 1.75 -13.44
CA ILE A 73 9.70 2.03 -14.40
C ILE A 73 10.27 2.37 -15.79
N GLY A 74 11.39 3.08 -15.85
CA GLY A 74 12.05 3.39 -17.12
C GLY A 74 12.53 2.14 -17.87
N MET A 75 13.12 1.19 -17.16
CA MET A 75 13.52 -0.10 -17.74
C MET A 75 12.31 -0.93 -18.13
N PHE A 76 11.29 -0.99 -17.27
CA PHE A 76 10.05 -1.70 -17.58
C PHE A 76 9.34 -1.13 -18.82
N ALA A 77 9.23 0.19 -18.94
CA ALA A 77 8.60 0.82 -20.09
C ALA A 77 9.35 0.49 -21.38
N ARG A 78 10.69 0.58 -21.37
CA ARG A 78 11.51 0.28 -22.54
C ARG A 78 11.49 -1.19 -22.93
N ASP A 79 11.58 -2.09 -21.95
CA ASP A 79 11.76 -3.53 -22.19
C ASP A 79 10.44 -4.29 -22.39
N CYS A 80 9.31 -3.75 -21.87
CA CYS A 80 8.04 -4.47 -21.83
C CYS A 80 6.86 -3.69 -22.44
N LEU A 81 6.89 -2.36 -22.47
CA LEU A 81 5.79 -1.56 -23.01
C LEU A 81 6.08 -1.00 -24.40
N HIS A 82 7.35 -0.75 -24.75
CA HIS A 82 7.76 -0.17 -26.02
C HIS A 82 6.88 1.06 -26.39
N ASP A 83 6.25 1.04 -27.56
CA ASP A 83 5.45 2.15 -28.08
C ASP A 83 4.03 2.24 -27.48
N SER A 84 3.62 1.28 -26.65
CA SER A 84 2.26 1.26 -26.09
C SER A 84 2.05 2.32 -25.01
N MET A 85 3.06 2.62 -24.20
CA MET A 85 2.99 3.61 -23.13
C MET A 85 4.38 4.07 -22.68
N GLY A 86 4.60 5.39 -22.73
CA GLY A 86 5.83 6.00 -22.25
C GLY A 86 5.96 5.99 -20.73
N LYS A 87 7.21 5.94 -20.24
CA LYS A 87 7.55 6.02 -18.81
C LYS A 87 6.96 7.26 -18.13
N ASP A 88 6.83 8.37 -18.86
CA ASP A 88 6.39 9.65 -18.29
C ASP A 88 4.93 9.56 -17.85
N VAL A 89 4.08 8.86 -18.61
CA VAL A 89 2.68 8.59 -18.23
C VAL A 89 2.60 7.83 -16.89
N LEU A 90 3.52 6.89 -16.67
CA LEU A 90 3.60 6.10 -15.44
C LEU A 90 4.04 6.97 -14.26
N TYR A 91 5.11 7.76 -14.43
CA TYR A 91 5.61 8.66 -13.39
C TYR A 91 4.62 9.77 -13.05
N ASP A 92 4.03 10.43 -14.06
CA ASP A 92 3.03 11.48 -13.87
C ASP A 92 1.82 10.94 -13.11
N THR A 93 1.39 9.71 -13.41
CA THR A 93 0.28 9.07 -12.69
C THR A 93 0.65 8.80 -11.23
N MET A 94 1.86 8.35 -10.92
CA MET A 94 2.30 8.17 -9.53
C MET A 94 2.41 9.49 -8.76
N ASN A 95 2.70 10.59 -9.45
CA ASN A 95 2.83 11.92 -8.85
C ASN A 95 1.49 12.64 -8.66
N ARG A 96 0.38 12.10 -9.18
CA ARG A 96 -0.95 12.71 -9.00
C ARG A 96 -1.41 12.65 -7.55
N GLU A 97 -1.66 13.83 -6.97
CA GLU A 97 -2.11 13.98 -5.59
C GLU A 97 -3.60 13.72 -5.36
N ASP A 98 -4.38 13.65 -6.45
CA ASP A 98 -5.83 13.46 -6.43
C ASP A 98 -6.25 11.99 -6.46
N LEU A 99 -5.31 11.06 -6.73
CA LEU A 99 -5.62 9.63 -6.80
C LEU A 99 -5.87 9.04 -5.41
N ASN A 100 -7.05 8.44 -5.24
CA ASN A 100 -7.46 7.86 -3.96
C ASN A 100 -7.01 6.39 -3.82
N TRP A 101 -5.70 6.19 -3.66
CA TRP A 101 -5.12 4.86 -3.48
C TRP A 101 -5.69 4.09 -2.29
N ARG A 102 -6.07 4.79 -1.20
CA ARG A 102 -6.74 4.14 -0.06
C ARG A 102 -8.11 3.59 -0.46
N LYS A 103 -8.94 4.38 -1.13
CA LYS A 103 -10.25 3.92 -1.57
C LYS A 103 -10.16 2.79 -2.58
N PHE A 104 -9.15 2.83 -3.45
CA PHE A 104 -8.83 1.71 -4.33
C PHE A 104 -8.49 0.45 -3.53
N GLN A 105 -7.56 0.51 -2.59
CA GLN A 105 -7.19 -0.60 -1.71
C GLN A 105 -8.39 -1.15 -0.94
N GLU A 106 -9.20 -0.28 -0.33
CA GLU A 106 -10.41 -0.65 0.42
C GLU A 106 -11.38 -1.47 -0.44
N GLN A 107 -11.64 -1.03 -1.68
CA GLN A 107 -12.54 -1.74 -2.59
C GLN A 107 -11.99 -3.09 -3.05
N VAL A 108 -10.68 -3.17 -3.28
CA VAL A 108 -10.00 -4.44 -3.60
C VAL A 108 -10.09 -5.38 -2.40
N ALA A 109 -9.72 -4.92 -1.21
CA ALA A 109 -9.76 -5.69 0.03
C ALA A 109 -11.17 -6.23 0.30
N HIS A 110 -12.20 -5.39 0.18
CA HIS A 110 -13.60 -5.80 0.32
C HIS A 110 -13.95 -6.95 -0.63
N LYS A 111 -13.60 -6.83 -1.92
CA LYS A 111 -13.85 -7.88 -2.90
C LYS A 111 -13.10 -9.17 -2.57
N THR A 112 -11.82 -9.07 -2.21
CA THR A 112 -10.99 -10.23 -1.84
C THR A 112 -11.57 -10.97 -0.63
N VAL A 113 -11.96 -10.25 0.43
CA VAL A 113 -12.57 -10.86 1.63
C VAL A 113 -13.87 -11.60 1.29
N HIS A 114 -14.72 -11.01 0.42
CA HIS A 114 -15.95 -11.68 -0.01
C HIS A 114 -15.67 -12.91 -0.89
N MET A 115 -14.63 -12.88 -1.72
CA MET A 115 -14.22 -14.01 -2.54
C MET A 115 -13.64 -15.16 -1.71
N PHE A 116 -12.91 -14.85 -0.63
CA PHE A 116 -12.37 -15.86 0.28
C PHE A 116 -13.45 -16.65 1.02
N LYS A 117 -14.72 -16.18 1.02
CA LYS A 117 -15.84 -16.82 1.74
C LYS A 117 -15.46 -17.22 3.18
N ALA A 118 -14.62 -16.39 3.80
CA ALA A 118 -13.87 -16.79 4.98
C ALA A 118 -14.81 -17.27 6.08
N SER A 119 -14.77 -18.57 6.33
CA SER A 119 -15.55 -19.24 7.37
C SER A 119 -14.67 -19.36 8.62
N GLY A 120 -15.28 -19.29 9.81
CA GLY A 120 -14.51 -19.38 11.05
C GLY A 120 -13.99 -18.04 11.58
N LYS A 121 -12.94 -18.11 12.40
CA LYS A 121 -12.43 -16.99 13.20
C LYS A 121 -11.57 -16.05 12.37
N LYS A 122 -11.77 -14.76 12.58
CA LYS A 122 -11.09 -13.67 11.91
C LYS A 122 -10.40 -12.78 12.92
N ALA A 123 -9.19 -12.37 12.58
CA ALA A 123 -8.42 -11.45 13.39
C ALA A 123 -7.99 -10.26 12.55
N TYR A 124 -8.22 -9.05 13.06
CA TYR A 124 -7.45 -7.90 12.64
C TYR A 124 -6.01 -8.07 13.12
N VAL A 125 -5.05 -7.89 12.22
CA VAL A 125 -3.63 -7.90 12.54
C VAL A 125 -3.08 -6.52 12.25
N VAL A 126 -2.46 -5.93 13.27
CA VAL A 126 -1.82 -4.62 13.21
C VAL A 126 -0.33 -4.79 13.39
N ASP A 127 0.42 -4.25 12.44
CA ASP A 127 1.87 -4.22 12.48
C ASP A 127 2.38 -2.92 11.87
N ASP A 128 3.62 -2.53 12.18
CA ASP A 128 4.28 -1.45 11.49
C ASP A 128 5.67 -1.85 10.98
N SER A 129 6.09 -1.20 9.92
CA SER A 129 7.38 -1.48 9.28
C SER A 129 8.07 -0.19 8.93
N VAL A 130 9.35 -0.09 9.29
CA VAL A 130 10.20 1.04 8.94
C VAL A 130 10.96 0.71 7.67
N LYS A 131 10.64 1.42 6.58
CA LYS A 131 11.42 1.33 5.35
C LYS A 131 12.49 2.41 5.37
N GLN A 132 13.75 2.00 5.42
CA GLN A 132 14.87 2.92 5.38
C GLN A 132 14.87 3.70 4.07
N ARG A 133 15.00 5.02 4.18
CA ARG A 133 14.97 5.95 3.05
C ARG A 133 16.01 7.03 3.26
N PHE A 134 16.73 7.32 2.18
CA PHE A 134 17.75 8.34 2.14
C PHE A 134 17.38 9.29 1.00
N GLY A 135 17.04 10.53 1.32
CA GLY A 135 16.67 11.52 0.31
C GLY A 135 16.16 12.79 0.95
N LYS A 136 16.68 13.93 0.51
CA LYS A 136 16.26 15.25 1.02
C LYS A 136 14.89 15.68 0.51
N LYS A 137 14.44 15.11 -0.62
CA LYS A 137 13.15 15.44 -1.28
C LYS A 137 12.06 14.41 -1.04
N MET A 138 12.34 13.33 -0.32
CA MET A 138 11.39 12.25 -0.11
C MET A 138 10.45 12.63 1.05
N PRO A 139 9.13 12.76 0.82
CA PRO A 139 8.21 13.18 1.85
C PRO A 139 8.03 12.13 2.95
N GLY A 140 7.71 12.58 4.16
CA GLY A 140 7.34 11.73 5.28
C GLY A 140 8.48 10.85 5.83
N ILE A 141 9.73 11.28 5.63
CA ILE A 141 10.89 10.70 6.33
C ILE A 141 10.96 11.29 7.74
N SER A 142 11.09 10.42 8.74
CA SER A 142 11.47 10.81 10.09
C SER A 142 12.37 9.76 10.75
N SER A 143 12.82 10.00 11.97
CA SER A 143 13.66 9.08 12.72
C SER A 143 12.81 8.13 13.56
N HIS A 144 12.91 6.83 13.28
CA HIS A 144 12.18 5.78 14.00
C HIS A 144 13.18 4.86 14.72
N PHE A 145 12.84 4.40 15.92
CA PHE A 145 13.63 3.39 16.60
C PHE A 145 13.33 2.02 15.97
N ASP A 146 14.35 1.32 15.51
CA ASP A 146 14.25 -0.05 15.03
C ASP A 146 14.79 -1.00 16.10
N HIS A 147 13.88 -1.81 16.62
CA HIS A 147 14.13 -2.77 17.69
C HIS A 147 15.06 -3.91 17.24
N THR A 148 15.01 -4.26 15.96
CA THR A 148 15.82 -5.34 15.38
C THR A 148 17.30 -4.99 15.41
N SER A 149 17.63 -3.73 15.13
CA SER A 149 19.00 -3.21 15.15
C SER A 149 19.38 -2.47 16.43
N GLY A 150 18.42 -2.18 17.31
CA GLY A 150 18.60 -1.37 18.52
C GLY A 150 19.00 0.08 18.23
N ARG A 151 18.70 0.61 17.04
CA ARG A 151 19.17 1.91 16.57
C ARG A 151 18.04 2.74 15.99
N HIS A 152 18.20 4.06 16.06
CA HIS A 152 17.35 4.97 15.30
C HIS A 152 17.75 4.97 13.82
N MET A 153 16.76 4.81 12.95
CA MET A 153 16.92 4.85 11.50
C MET A 153 16.02 5.92 10.89
N MET A 154 16.57 6.64 9.90
CA MET A 154 15.79 7.54 9.06
C MET A 154 15.01 6.72 8.03
N GLY A 155 13.70 6.94 7.96
CA GLY A 155 12.84 6.18 7.05
C GLY A 155 11.39 6.62 7.08
N GLN A 156 10.58 5.87 6.35
CA GLN A 156 9.12 5.96 6.37
C GLN A 156 8.58 4.79 7.18
N GLN A 157 7.88 5.06 8.28
CA GLN A 157 7.18 4.03 9.04
C GLN A 157 5.75 3.88 8.52
N VAL A 158 5.40 2.69 8.06
CA VAL A 158 4.08 2.37 7.53
C VAL A 158 3.38 1.44 8.51
N LEU A 159 2.27 1.91 9.06
CA LEU A 159 1.33 1.14 9.85
C LEU A 159 0.39 0.39 8.90
N THR A 160 0.21 -0.90 9.10
CA THR A 160 -0.60 -1.78 8.25
C THR A 160 -1.67 -2.47 9.09
N LEU A 161 -2.90 -2.49 8.57
CA LEU A 161 -4.00 -3.30 9.08
C LEU A 161 -4.31 -4.38 8.05
N GLY A 162 -4.36 -5.63 8.48
CA GLY A 162 -4.82 -6.74 7.66
C GLY A 162 -5.87 -7.60 8.37
N LEU A 163 -6.57 -8.40 7.58
CA LEU A 163 -7.46 -9.45 8.05
C LEU A 163 -6.74 -10.79 7.92
N SER A 164 -6.61 -11.52 9.01
CA SER A 164 -6.20 -12.92 9.01
C SER A 164 -7.42 -13.81 9.21
N CYS A 165 -7.53 -14.83 8.37
CA CYS A 165 -8.56 -15.87 8.40
C CYS A 165 -7.96 -17.21 7.95
N ASP A 166 -8.73 -18.29 8.03
CA ASP A 166 -8.29 -19.64 7.68
C ASP A 166 -7.82 -19.76 6.21
N GLU A 167 -8.39 -18.93 5.32
CA GLU A 167 -8.04 -18.91 3.89
C GLU A 167 -6.81 -18.05 3.57
N GLY A 168 -6.35 -17.23 4.53
CA GLY A 168 -5.13 -16.44 4.39
C GLY A 168 -5.19 -15.03 4.97
N PHE A 169 -4.41 -14.13 4.38
CA PHE A 169 -4.22 -12.76 4.85
C PHE A 169 -4.59 -11.73 3.78
N VAL A 170 -5.44 -10.76 4.14
CA VAL A 170 -5.85 -9.67 3.24
C VAL A 170 -5.43 -8.32 3.83
N PRO A 171 -4.51 -7.57 3.19
CA PRO A 171 -4.18 -6.21 3.60
C PRO A 171 -5.40 -5.28 3.42
N LEU A 172 -5.87 -4.66 4.49
CA LEU A 172 -7.08 -3.84 4.49
C LEU A 172 -6.78 -2.35 4.30
N ASP A 173 -5.80 -1.82 5.03
CA ASP A 173 -5.47 -0.40 5.01
C ASP A 173 -4.00 -0.16 5.41
N SER A 174 -3.49 1.02 5.08
CA SER A 174 -2.17 1.49 5.49
C SER A 174 -2.15 2.99 5.77
N GLU A 175 -1.36 3.36 6.79
CA GLU A 175 -1.09 4.75 7.16
C GLU A 175 0.41 4.98 7.26
N LEU A 176 0.87 6.14 6.76
CA LEU A 176 2.22 6.60 7.04
C LEU A 176 2.22 7.28 8.41
N PHE A 177 3.19 6.97 9.25
CA PHE A 177 3.42 7.66 10.51
C PHE A 177 4.69 8.49 10.43
N ILE A 178 4.58 9.79 10.71
CA ILE A 178 5.72 10.72 10.76
C ILE A 178 5.95 11.06 12.22
N SER A 179 7.07 10.61 12.77
CA SER A 179 7.46 10.97 14.13
C SER A 179 7.88 12.44 14.21
N GLN A 180 7.82 13.01 15.41
CA GLN A 180 8.33 14.37 15.67
C GLN A 180 9.87 14.43 15.69
N THR A 181 10.55 13.28 15.67
CA THR A 181 12.01 13.23 15.74
C THR A 181 12.62 13.29 14.35
N LYS A 182 13.40 14.34 14.07
CA LYS A 182 14.09 14.53 12.78
C LYS A 182 13.16 14.38 11.57
N ALA A 183 11.92 14.84 11.68
CA ALA A 183 11.00 14.89 10.55
C ALA A 183 11.59 15.79 9.45
N ILE A 184 11.64 15.29 8.23
CA ILE A 184 12.02 16.09 7.05
C ILE A 184 10.76 16.80 6.55
N GLU A 185 10.86 18.11 6.39
CA GLU A 185 9.79 18.92 5.83
C GLU A 185 9.53 18.57 4.35
N LEU A 186 8.31 18.85 3.90
CA LEU A 186 7.97 18.74 2.49
C LEU A 186 8.88 19.65 1.67
N TYR A 187 9.52 19.08 0.65
CA TYR A 187 10.34 19.84 -0.29
C TYR A 187 9.51 20.85 -1.09
N GLU A 188 8.33 20.43 -1.53
CA GLU A 188 7.33 21.25 -2.20
C GLU A 188 6.01 21.13 -1.42
N PRO A 189 5.41 22.26 -0.99
CA PRO A 189 4.13 22.23 -0.31
C PRO A 189 3.02 21.82 -1.28
N PHE A 190 2.00 21.15 -0.77
CA PHE A 190 0.77 20.90 -1.52
C PHE A 190 0.09 22.22 -1.87
N GLU A 191 -0.49 22.33 -3.07
CA GLU A 191 -1.05 23.58 -3.60
C GLU A 191 -2.02 24.28 -2.63
N ASP A 192 -3.18 23.67 -2.37
CA ASP A 192 -4.21 24.22 -1.47
C ASP A 192 -4.45 23.35 -0.21
N GLY A 193 -3.68 22.27 -0.07
CA GLY A 193 -3.78 21.33 1.04
C GLY A 193 -5.10 20.53 1.10
N ARG A 194 -5.93 20.56 0.05
CA ARG A 194 -7.21 19.83 -0.03
C ARG A 194 -7.10 18.51 -0.77
N SER A 195 -5.99 18.28 -1.49
CA SER A 195 -5.70 17.04 -2.19
C SER A 195 -5.74 15.83 -1.22
N ILE A 196 -5.94 14.64 -1.79
CA ILE A 196 -6.04 13.41 -0.97
C ILE A 196 -4.70 13.16 -0.29
N VAL A 197 -3.60 13.32 -1.02
CA VAL A 197 -2.25 13.20 -0.47
C VAL A 197 -2.02 14.23 0.64
N ALA A 198 -2.44 15.49 0.47
CA ALA A 198 -2.29 16.51 1.52
C ALA A 198 -3.04 16.15 2.82
N LYS A 199 -4.27 15.66 2.72
CA LYS A 199 -5.06 15.22 3.89
C LYS A 199 -4.42 14.01 4.58
N ARG A 200 -3.93 13.04 3.81
CA ARG A 200 -3.21 11.87 4.34
C ARG A 200 -1.89 12.28 5.00
N TYR A 201 -1.14 13.19 4.39
CA TYR A 201 0.10 13.70 4.95
C TYR A 201 -0.14 14.44 6.29
N ARG A 202 -1.18 15.27 6.36
CA ARG A 202 -1.59 15.92 7.62
C ARG A 202 -1.91 14.89 8.71
N THR A 203 -2.66 13.84 8.37
CA THR A 203 -2.94 12.72 9.28
C THR A 203 -1.64 12.07 9.74
N ALA A 204 -0.69 11.82 8.82
CA ALA A 204 0.60 11.22 9.10
C ALA A 204 1.45 12.02 10.11
N GLN A 205 1.32 13.35 10.11
CA GLN A 205 2.04 14.25 11.02
C GLN A 205 1.34 14.46 12.37
N GLN A 206 0.01 14.47 12.38
CA GLN A 206 -0.78 14.93 13.53
C GLN A 206 -1.31 13.80 14.41
N CYS A 207 -1.57 12.61 13.83
CA CYS A 207 -2.15 11.50 14.57
C CYS A 207 -1.07 10.61 15.19
N THR A 208 -1.39 10.08 16.36
CA THR A 208 -0.64 9.00 17.01
C THR A 208 -0.96 7.66 16.34
N LYS A 209 -0.09 6.66 16.51
CA LYS A 209 -0.34 5.31 15.99
C LYS A 209 -1.68 4.71 16.48
N PRO A 210 -2.04 4.78 17.78
CA PRO A 210 -3.34 4.26 18.23
C PRO A 210 -4.55 4.95 17.58
N GLU A 211 -4.48 6.27 17.34
CA GLU A 211 -5.55 7.00 16.64
C GLU A 211 -5.66 6.55 15.17
N MET A 212 -4.52 6.36 14.50
CA MET A 212 -4.48 5.83 13.13
C MET A 212 -5.06 4.42 13.06
N VAL A 213 -4.66 3.51 13.96
CA VAL A 213 -5.20 2.14 14.02
C VAL A 213 -6.71 2.17 14.25
N THR A 214 -7.18 2.99 15.20
CA THR A 214 -8.61 3.16 15.47
C THR A 214 -9.36 3.61 14.21
N ALA A 215 -8.81 4.58 13.48
CA ALA A 215 -9.42 5.05 12.24
C ALA A 215 -9.40 3.98 11.12
N MET A 216 -8.35 3.16 11.03
CA MET A 216 -8.26 2.04 10.08
C MET A 216 -9.29 0.94 10.40
N VAL A 217 -9.41 0.56 11.68
CA VAL A 217 -10.40 -0.44 12.14
C VAL A 217 -11.82 0.07 11.88
N LYS A 218 -12.12 1.33 12.22
CA LYS A 218 -13.44 1.94 11.93
C LYS A 218 -13.77 1.92 10.43
N ARG A 219 -12.79 2.15 9.56
CA ARG A 219 -12.99 2.05 8.10
C ARG A 219 -13.27 0.61 7.66
N ALA A 220 -12.55 -0.38 8.20
CA ALA A 220 -12.80 -1.79 7.90
C ALA A 220 -14.22 -2.23 8.33
N LEU A 221 -14.63 -1.85 9.55
CA LEU A 221 -15.98 -2.12 10.07
C LEU A 221 -17.06 -1.43 9.21
N ASN A 222 -16.87 -0.17 8.84
CA ASN A 222 -17.78 0.56 7.96
C ASN A 222 -17.87 -0.06 6.55
N ALA A 223 -16.82 -0.77 6.11
CA ALA A 223 -16.82 -1.54 4.88
C ALA A 223 -17.45 -2.94 5.05
N GLY A 224 -17.98 -3.28 6.23
CA GLY A 224 -18.60 -4.58 6.50
C GLY A 224 -17.60 -5.73 6.66
N ILE A 225 -16.31 -5.42 6.82
CA ILE A 225 -15.28 -6.41 7.16
C ILE A 225 -15.27 -6.51 8.68
N MET A 226 -15.60 -7.68 9.22
CA MET A 226 -15.70 -7.91 10.67
C MET A 226 -14.64 -8.92 11.10
N ALA A 227 -14.15 -8.78 12.34
CA ALA A 227 -13.22 -9.71 12.97
C ALA A 227 -13.53 -9.82 14.47
N GLU A 228 -13.32 -11.00 15.06
CA GLU A 228 -13.56 -11.24 16.49
C GLU A 228 -12.36 -10.88 17.36
N TYR A 229 -11.18 -10.79 16.76
CA TYR A 229 -9.93 -10.56 17.49
C TYR A 229 -9.14 -9.39 16.90
N LEU A 230 -8.38 -8.70 17.75
CA LEU A 230 -7.34 -7.76 17.35
C LEU A 230 -6.00 -8.29 17.86
N LEU A 231 -5.09 -8.57 16.94
CA LEU A 231 -3.73 -9.03 17.19
C LEU A 231 -2.76 -7.91 16.83
N ALA A 232 -1.84 -7.61 17.73
CA ALA A 232 -0.79 -6.62 17.51
C ALA A 232 0.44 -6.99 18.34
N ASP A 233 1.61 -6.51 17.93
CA ASP A 233 2.84 -6.65 18.71
C ASP A 233 2.71 -5.93 20.07
N ALA A 234 3.50 -6.34 21.07
CA ALA A 234 3.51 -5.80 22.43
C ALA A 234 3.73 -4.28 22.47
N TRP A 235 4.38 -3.71 21.46
CA TRP A 235 4.57 -2.27 21.30
C TRP A 235 3.26 -1.50 21.10
N PHE A 236 2.20 -2.18 20.65
CA PHE A 236 0.84 -1.64 20.59
C PHE A 236 0.07 -1.83 21.91
N GLY A 237 0.66 -2.42 22.96
CA GLY A 237 0.07 -2.66 24.28
C GLY A 237 -0.19 -1.40 25.12
N THR A 238 -0.71 -0.35 24.50
CA THR A 238 -1.07 0.93 25.15
C THR A 238 -2.51 0.90 25.64
N LYS A 239 -2.83 1.73 26.65
CA LYS A 239 -4.21 1.88 27.16
C LYS A 239 -5.21 2.25 26.06
N ALA A 240 -4.80 3.05 25.08
CA ALA A 240 -5.63 3.46 23.95
C ALA A 240 -6.00 2.28 23.06
N MET A 241 -5.04 1.41 22.75
CA MET A 241 -5.26 0.21 21.94
C MET A 241 -6.14 -0.83 22.65
N ILE A 242 -6.00 -0.99 23.97
CA ILE A 242 -6.86 -1.89 24.75
C ILE A 242 -8.29 -1.36 24.82
N ARG A 243 -8.48 -0.04 24.95
CA ARG A 243 -9.82 0.56 24.93
C ARG A 243 -10.52 0.34 23.58
N LEU A 244 -9.79 0.41 22.46
CA LEU A 244 -10.32 0.15 21.13
C LEU A 244 -11.01 -1.21 21.01
N THR A 245 -10.51 -2.25 21.72
CA THR A 245 -11.10 -3.60 21.66
C THR A 245 -12.36 -3.76 22.51
N GLN A 246 -12.76 -2.72 23.25
CA GLN A 246 -13.95 -2.72 24.12
C GLN A 246 -15.14 -1.97 23.49
N GLU A 247 -14.88 -1.19 22.43
CA GLU A 247 -15.86 -0.40 21.66
C GLU A 247 -16.40 -1.19 20.47
#